data_AF-X1FXJ0-F1
#
_entry.id   AF-X1FXJ0-F1
#
_cell.length_a   1.000
_cell.length_b   1.000
_cell.length_c   1.000
_cell.angle_alpha   90.00
_cell.angle_beta   90.00
_cell.angle_gamma   90.00
#
_symmetry.space_group_name_H-M   'P 1'
#
loop_
_entity.id
_entity.type
_entity.pdbx_description
1 polymer ?
#
loop_
_entity_poly.entity_id
_entity_poly.type
_entity_poly.pdbx_seq_one_letter_code
_entity_poly.pdbx_strand_id
1 'polypeptide(L)'
;MIKLYLPDCELAEFLRIFEYIFQYLKVEKYLILTDLVKGDSLIRSVYRGPNFLRKYNPLQNLIWNTKTKMWMNHKLFSKTFKYLYPELIFKEKEEVGRIIKS
;
A
#
# COMPACT_ATOMS: atom_id res chain seq x y z
N MET A 1 4.22 -6.14 18.70
CA MET A 1 4.10 -7.16 17.64
C MET A 1 2.68 -7.14 17.13
N ILE A 2 2.46 -6.69 15.89
CA ILE A 2 1.11 -6.64 15.31
C ILE A 2 0.77 -8.06 14.86
N LYS A 3 -0.34 -8.63 15.34
CA LYS A 3 -0.85 -9.93 14.89
C LYS A 3 -2.06 -9.65 14.01
N LEU A 4 -2.04 -10.14 12.78
CA LEU A 4 -3.17 -10.08 11.85
C LEU A 4 -3.87 -11.44 11.90
N TYR A 5 -5.17 -11.44 12.18
CA TYR A 5 -6.00 -12.63 12.20
C TYR A 5 -6.97 -12.58 11.02
N LEU A 6 -6.83 -13.52 10.11
CA LEU A 6 -7.63 -13.63 8.89
C LEU A 6 -8.26 -15.02 8.84
N PRO A 7 -9.36 -15.25 9.58
CA PRO A 7 -10.09 -16.50 9.50
C PRO A 7 -10.66 -16.63 8.08
N ASP A 8 -10.58 -17.83 7.51
CA ASP A 8 -11.08 -18.18 6.18
C ASP A 8 -10.33 -17.54 4.99
N CYS A 9 -9.11 -17.05 5.21
CA CYS A 9 -8.27 -16.53 4.14
C CYS A 9 -7.48 -17.67 3.47
N GLU A 10 -7.84 -17.99 2.22
CA GLU A 10 -7.00 -18.80 1.36
C GLU A 10 -5.75 -18.00 0.99
N LEU A 11 -4.58 -18.44 1.51
CA LEU A 11 -3.31 -17.75 1.30
C LEU A 11 -3.00 -17.57 -0.20
N ALA A 12 -3.32 -18.56 -1.03
CA ALA A 12 -3.12 -18.49 -2.48
C ALA A 12 -3.93 -17.35 -3.12
N GLU A 13 -5.20 -17.21 -2.73
CA GLU A 13 -6.05 -16.14 -3.24
C GLU A 13 -5.61 -14.77 -2.72
N PHE A 14 -5.19 -14.68 -1.46
CA PHE A 14 -4.62 -13.47 -0.89
C PHE A 14 -3.40 -13.00 -1.67
N LEU A 15 -2.45 -13.91 -1.95
CA LEU A 15 -1.26 -13.60 -2.74
C LEU A 15 -1.61 -13.10 -4.15
N ARG A 16 -2.57 -13.76 -4.81
CA ARG A 16 -3.06 -13.38 -6.14
C ARG A 16 -3.64 -11.96 -6.17
N ILE A 17 -4.40 -11.57 -5.15
CA ILE A 17 -4.94 -10.20 -5.04
C ILE A 17 -3.80 -9.18 -4.95
N PHE A 18 -2.75 -9.47 -4.18
CA PHE A 18 -1.59 -8.57 -4.08
C PHE A 18 -0.85 -8.42 -5.43
N GLU A 19 -0.73 -9.48 -6.21
CA GLU A 19 -0.16 -9.40 -7.55
C GLU A 19 -0.97 -8.47 -8.46
N TYR A 20 -2.30 -8.57 -8.45
CA TYR A 20 -3.15 -7.66 -9.23
C TYR A 20 -3.02 -6.21 -8.77
N ILE A 21 -2.91 -5.97 -7.47
CA ILE A 21 -2.67 -4.63 -6.92
C ILE A 21 -1.32 -4.10 -7.43
N PHE A 22 -0.27 -4.90 -7.40
CA PHE A 22 1.06 -4.48 -7.87
C PHE A 22 1.09 -4.23 -9.37
N GLN A 23 0.42 -5.05 -10.17
CA GLN A 23 0.24 -4.82 -11.60
C GLN A 23 -0.51 -3.52 -11.87
N TYR A 24 -1.62 -3.29 -11.17
CA TYR A 24 -2.41 -2.06 -11.30
C TYR A 24 -1.58 -0.81 -10.93
N LEU A 25 -0.80 -0.89 -9.85
CA LEU A 25 0.08 0.18 -9.40
C LEU A 25 1.39 0.30 -10.22
N LYS A 26 1.60 -0.56 -11.22
CA LYS A 26 2.82 -0.63 -12.03
C LYS A 26 4.09 -0.79 -11.19
N VAL A 27 4.01 -1.58 -10.12
CA VAL A 27 5.17 -1.93 -9.31
C VAL A 27 5.96 -3.00 -10.05
N GLU A 28 7.05 -2.60 -10.70
CA GLU A 28 7.85 -3.49 -11.55
C GLU A 28 8.64 -4.57 -10.78
N LYS A 29 8.99 -4.31 -9.52
CA LYS A 29 9.83 -5.19 -8.71
C LYS A 29 9.24 -5.32 -7.32
N TYR A 30 8.71 -6.50 -7.02
CA TYR A 30 8.19 -6.86 -5.71
C TYR A 30 8.66 -8.27 -5.32
N LEU A 31 8.62 -8.54 -4.02
CA LEU A 31 8.93 -9.83 -3.43
C LEU A 31 7.88 -10.11 -2.36
N ILE A 32 7.18 -11.24 -2.48
CA ILE A 32 6.26 -11.69 -1.44
C ILE A 32 6.96 -12.82 -0.66
N LEU A 33 7.10 -12.63 0.65
CA LEU A 33 7.73 -13.59 1.55
C LEU A 33 6.64 -14.24 2.40
N THR A 34 6.40 -15.53 2.19
CA THR A 34 5.42 -16.33 2.95
C THR A 34 6.00 -16.86 4.26
N ASP A 35 7.32 -16.96 4.35
CA ASP A 35 8.04 -17.45 5.52
C ASP A 35 8.78 -16.33 6.26
N LEU A 36 9.02 -16.55 7.55
CA LEU A 36 9.84 -15.66 8.38
C LEU A 36 11.30 -15.74 7.92
N VAL A 37 11.72 -14.77 7.10
CA VAL A 37 13.12 -14.62 6.68
C VAL A 37 13.88 -13.81 7.73
N LYS A 38 15.15 -14.16 7.98
CA LYS A 38 16.04 -13.33 8.82
C LYS A 38 16.16 -11.94 8.20
N GLY A 39 15.61 -10.93 8.87
CA GLY A 39 15.57 -9.55 8.39
C GLY A 39 16.96 -9.01 8.00
N ASP A 40 18.00 -9.34 8.78
CA ASP A 40 19.38 -8.94 8.48
C ASP A 40 19.89 -9.48 7.14
N SER A 41 19.51 -10.72 6.79
CA SER A 41 19.89 -11.35 5.52
C SER A 41 19.18 -10.67 4.35
N LEU A 42 17.89 -10.33 4.49
CA LEU A 42 17.12 -9.60 3.49
C LEU A 42 17.65 -8.18 3.27
N ILE A 43 17.95 -7.47 4.36
CA ILE A 43 18.52 -6.12 4.31
C ILE A 43 19.88 -6.12 3.60
N ARG A 44 20.73 -7.11 3.90
CA ARG A 44 22.03 -7.26 3.24
C ARG A 44 21.89 -7.60 1.75
N SER A 45 20.96 -8.45 1.35
CA SER A 45 20.78 -8.84 -0.05
C SER A 45 20.24 -7.69 -0.91
N VAL A 46 19.26 -6.94 -0.40
CA VAL A 46 18.60 -5.87 -1.16
C VAL A 46 19.42 -4.58 -1.16
N TYR A 47 19.96 -4.19 0.00
CA TYR A 47 20.58 -2.87 0.20
C TYR A 47 22.10 -2.93 0.38
N ARG A 48 22.72 -4.10 0.19
CA ARG A 48 24.16 -4.33 0.38
C ARG A 48 24.66 -4.01 1.81
N GLY A 49 23.77 -4.01 2.79
CA GLY A 49 24.08 -3.82 4.21
C GLY A 49 23.17 -2.80 4.93
N PRO A 50 23.21 -2.74 6.27
CA PRO A 50 22.27 -1.94 7.06
C PRO A 50 22.67 -0.45 7.18
N ASN A 51 23.75 -0.02 6.53
CA ASN A 51 24.29 1.34 6.72
C ASN A 51 23.29 2.45 6.36
N PHE A 52 22.37 2.21 5.42
CA PHE A 52 21.33 3.17 5.06
C PHE A 52 20.31 3.40 6.19
N LEU A 53 20.05 2.39 7.04
CA LEU A 53 19.12 2.49 8.16
C LEU A 53 19.57 3.54 9.19
N ARG A 54 20.88 3.79 9.30
CA ARG A 54 21.42 4.85 10.17
C ARG A 54 21.01 6.25 9.74
N LYS A 55 20.73 6.45 8.44
CA LYS A 55 20.34 7.74 7.86
C LYS A 55 18.84 7.81 7.54
N TYR A 56 18.16 6.66 7.45
CA TYR A 56 16.75 6.58 7.12
C TYR A 56 15.89 6.91 8.35
N ASN A 57 15.16 8.03 8.29
CA ASN A 57 14.17 8.39 9.28
C ASN A 57 12.76 8.26 8.69
N PRO A 58 12.02 7.18 8.98
CA PRO A 58 10.68 6.96 8.43
C PRO A 58 9.69 8.06 8.84
N LEU A 59 9.94 8.77 9.95
CA LEU A 59 9.10 9.86 10.44
C LEU A 59 9.18 11.10 9.54
N GLN A 60 10.19 11.24 8.68
CA GLN A 60 10.23 12.33 7.69
C GLN A 60 9.09 12.24 6.67
N ASN A 61 8.50 11.05 6.48
CA ASN A 61 7.31 10.91 5.64
C ASN A 61 6.06 11.47 6.32
N LEU A 62 6.09 11.74 7.63
CA LEU A 62 4.95 12.19 8.42
C LEU A 62 5.06 13.67 8.79
N ILE A 63 3.98 14.42 8.58
CA ILE A 63 3.83 15.82 9.00
C ILE A 63 2.68 15.87 10.00
N TRP A 64 2.90 16.51 11.14
CA TRP A 64 1.85 16.71 12.14
C TRP A 64 0.81 17.73 11.65
N ASN A 65 -0.45 17.32 11.58
CA ASN A 65 -1.56 18.23 11.29
C ASN A 65 -2.07 18.84 12.60
N THR A 66 -1.92 20.15 12.76
CA THR A 66 -2.36 20.87 13.96
C THR A 66 -3.88 20.99 14.07
N LYS A 67 -4.60 20.94 12.95
CA LYS A 67 -6.07 21.06 12.88
C LYS A 67 -6.76 19.75 13.22
N THR A 68 -6.32 18.63 12.62
CA THR A 68 -6.91 17.30 12.87
C THR A 68 -6.23 16.54 14.01
N LYS A 69 -5.09 17.02 14.52
CA LYS A 69 -4.28 16.39 15.58
C LYS A 69 -3.84 14.96 15.20
N MET A 70 -3.43 14.77 13.95
CA MET A 70 -2.99 13.48 13.41
C MET A 70 -1.68 13.63 12.64
N TRP A 71 -0.82 12.60 12.68
CA TRP A 71 0.33 12.48 11.79
C TRP A 71 -0.12 12.08 10.39
N MET A 72 0.28 12.85 9.38
CA MET A 72 -0.14 12.66 7.99
C MET A 72 1.04 12.34 7.09
N ASN A 73 0.89 11.37 6.21
CA ASN A 73 1.86 11.16 5.15
C ASN A 73 1.62 12.14 3.99
N HIS A 74 2.45 13.16 3.86
CA HIS A 74 2.32 14.19 2.82
C HIS A 74 2.46 13.65 1.38
N LYS A 75 2.93 12.40 1.22
CA LYS A 75 2.96 11.70 -0.07
C LYS A 75 1.64 10.99 -0.40
N LEU A 76 0.79 10.73 0.60
CA LEU A 76 -0.50 10.06 0.43
C LEU A 76 -1.68 11.04 0.42
N PHE A 77 -1.52 12.21 1.05
CA PHE A 77 -2.58 13.19 1.23
C PHE A 77 -2.18 14.56 0.66
N SER A 78 -3.16 15.23 0.04
CA SER A 78 -3.06 16.65 -0.32
C SER A 78 -3.10 17.56 0.91
N LYS A 79 -2.78 18.85 0.73
CA LYS A 79 -2.87 19.87 1.79
C LYS A 79 -4.27 20.00 2.41
N THR A 80 -5.30 19.54 1.71
CA THR A 80 -6.70 19.56 2.16
C THR A 80 -7.19 18.20 2.66
N PHE A 81 -6.28 17.25 2.93
CA PHE A 81 -6.60 15.90 3.43
C PHE A 81 -7.35 15.00 2.43
N LYS A 82 -7.36 15.36 1.14
CA LYS A 82 -7.84 14.44 0.10
C LYS A 82 -6.75 13.46 -0.29
N TYR A 83 -7.10 12.20 -0.46
CA TYR A 83 -6.22 11.17 -1.00
C TYR A 83 -5.68 11.59 -2.37
N LEU A 84 -4.36 11.44 -2.56
CA LEU A 84 -3.71 11.69 -3.86
C LEU A 84 -3.79 10.48 -4.79
N TYR A 85 -4.12 9.32 -4.25
CA TYR A 85 -4.32 8.10 -5.03
C TYR A 85 -5.77 8.00 -5.54
N PRO A 86 -5.99 7.35 -6.70
CA PRO A 86 -7.32 7.14 -7.26
C PRO A 86 -8.20 6.30 -6.31
N GLU A 87 -9.53 6.46 -6.42
CA GLU A 87 -10.48 5.59 -5.69
C GLU A 87 -10.18 4.12 -6.03
N LEU A 88 -9.72 3.35 -5.03
CA LEU A 88 -9.40 1.93 -5.18
C LEU A 88 -10.65 1.04 -5.25
N ILE A 89 -11.82 1.62 -4.96
CA ILE A 89 -13.11 0.96 -5.08
C ILE A 89 -13.67 1.34 -6.45
N PHE A 90 -13.68 0.37 -7.38
CA PHE A 90 -14.48 0.50 -8.58
C PHE A 90 -15.95 0.56 -8.16
N LYS A 91 -16.54 1.76 -8.20
CA LYS A 91 -17.99 1.87 -8.24
C LYS A 91 -18.39 1.31 -9.60
N GLU A 92 -19.08 0.16 -9.61
CA GLU A 92 -19.80 -0.27 -10.81
C GLU A 92 -20.58 0.94 -11.30
N LYS A 93 -20.37 1.33 -12.56
CA LYS A 93 -21.21 2.34 -13.18
C LYS A 93 -22.63 1.78 -13.10
N GLU A 94 -23.48 2.36 -12.28
CA GLU A 94 -24.90 2.30 -12.52
C GLU A 94 -25.09 2.71 -13.98
N GLU A 95 -25.57 1.77 -14.79
CA GLU A 95 -25.87 1.99 -16.19
C GLU A 95 -26.73 3.25 -16.29
N VAL A 96 -26.13 4.30 -16.86
CA VAL A 96 -26.85 5.50 -17.26
C VAL A 96 -27.87 5.03 -18.28
N GLY A 97 -29.12 4.92 -17.82
CA GLY A 97 -30.23 4.48 -18.64
C GLY A 97 -30.48 5.41 -19.82
N ARG A 98 -31.38 4.93 -20.68
CA ARG A 98 -32.06 5.66 -21.76
C ARG A 98 -31.14 5.99 -22.93
N ILE A 99 -31.20 5.15 -23.96
CA ILE A 99 -31.53 5.46 -25.37
C ILE A 99 -31.45 4.12 -26.09
N ILE A 100 -32.57 3.43 -26.28
CA ILE A 100 -33.09 2.97 -27.59
C ILE A 100 -34.61 2.77 -27.41
N LYS A 101 -35.38 3.85 -27.65
CA LYS A 101 -36.76 3.76 -28.11
C LYS A 101 -36.79 4.44 -29.47
N SER A 102 -36.89 3.63 -30.53
CA SER A 102 -37.45 3.95 -31.83
C SER A 102 -37.56 2.65 -32.61
#